data_AF-A0A7V1KN99-F1
#
_entry.id   AF-A0A7V1KN99-F1
#
_cell.length_a   1.000
_cell.length_b   1.000
_cell.length_c   1.000
_cell.angle_alpha   90.00
_cell.angle_beta   90.00
_cell.angle_gamma   90.00
#
_symmetry.space_group_name_H-M   'P 1'
#
loop_
_entity.id
_entity.type
_entity.pdbx_description
1 polymer ?
#
loop_
_entity_poly.entity_id
_entity_poly.type
_entity_poly.pdbx_seq_one_letter_code
_entity_poly.pdbx_strand_id
1 'polypeptide(L)'
;MGEARQAKVRLAQGPLAELRAASREELGLPQDKLIVASGHQPLPIHPGILLRELFLHALPKEGLGIWLVVDSDAPQEVSFPVPLRRRRYTHHRVVLWDNPTRLILAALPAPGEERLRLLRVRLAERLSTLKNAEFLRRATGFFSQQLPSAGGWPDWWEAAKARWAGTGRLRRLYVTELSRTKAFQSFVRWLAGRENLFLTAYSQAVRRVGLRPLAKGELPFWRLEEGRRSPARNWQEVHLPRALTLTFFVRGVLCDFFLHGTGGATYEPGVDLLFREVAGIEPPPWGWLTGTFLLEEPPGAQLPEREFPFFLHDLRQLRPSLSGPLSALG
;
A
#
# COMPACT_ATOMS: atom_id res chain seq x y z
N MET A 1 -41.74 -16.72 -13.63
CA MET A 1 -41.67 -15.35 -14.17
C MET A 1 -40.31 -14.79 -13.78
N GLY A 2 -39.37 -14.75 -14.73
CA GLY A 2 -37.97 -14.43 -14.46
C GLY A 2 -37.81 -12.93 -14.19
N GLU A 3 -37.26 -12.59 -13.04
CA GLU A 3 -36.71 -11.27 -12.79
C GLU A 3 -35.60 -11.02 -13.82
N ALA A 4 -35.83 -10.05 -14.69
CA ALA A 4 -34.84 -9.53 -15.61
C ALA A 4 -33.62 -9.08 -14.79
N ARG A 5 -32.49 -9.80 -14.93
CA ARG A 5 -31.17 -9.30 -14.56
C ARG A 5 -30.99 -7.97 -15.29
N GLN A 6 -31.18 -6.85 -14.60
CA GLN A 6 -30.78 -5.54 -15.08
C GLN A 6 -29.33 -5.66 -15.56
N ALA A 7 -29.08 -5.33 -16.83
CA ALA A 7 -27.75 -5.28 -17.39
C ALA A 7 -26.96 -4.22 -16.62
N LYS A 8 -26.22 -4.65 -15.59
CA LYS A 8 -25.51 -3.72 -14.73
C LYS A 8 -24.44 -2.99 -15.54
N VAL A 9 -24.51 -1.67 -15.48
CA VAL A 9 -23.66 -0.75 -16.24
C VAL A 9 -22.21 -0.96 -15.81
N ARG A 10 -21.31 -1.17 -16.78
CA ARG A 10 -19.85 -1.19 -16.51
C ARG A 10 -19.34 0.24 -16.39
N LEU A 11 -18.16 0.42 -15.77
CA LEU A 11 -17.46 1.70 -15.67
C LEU A 11 -16.93 2.20 -17.04
N ALA A 12 -17.83 2.45 -17.97
CA ALA A 12 -17.54 3.01 -19.29
C ALA A 12 -18.20 4.38 -19.48
N GLN A 13 -19.22 4.70 -18.67
CA GLN A 13 -20.01 5.92 -18.77
C GLN A 13 -20.45 6.39 -17.37
N GLY A 14 -20.84 7.66 -17.27
CA GLY A 14 -21.36 8.26 -16.04
C GLY A 14 -20.29 8.95 -15.17
N PRO A 15 -20.68 9.44 -13.97
CA PRO A 15 -19.85 10.38 -13.20
C PRO A 15 -18.48 9.84 -12.80
N LEU A 16 -18.36 8.55 -12.46
CA LEU A 16 -17.06 7.96 -12.11
C LEU A 16 -16.14 7.80 -13.33
N ALA A 17 -16.69 7.62 -14.54
CA ALA A 17 -15.90 7.56 -15.76
C ALA A 17 -15.35 8.95 -16.13
N GLU A 18 -16.17 10.00 -15.98
CA GLU A 18 -15.73 11.40 -16.16
C GLU A 18 -14.66 11.79 -15.14
N LEU A 19 -14.87 11.46 -13.86
CA LEU A 19 -13.86 11.67 -12.82
C LEU A 19 -12.57 10.92 -13.11
N ARG A 20 -12.65 9.69 -13.64
CA ARG A 20 -11.47 8.91 -14.05
C ARG A 20 -10.69 9.59 -15.17
N ALA A 21 -11.38 10.05 -16.22
CA ALA A 21 -10.73 10.74 -17.32
C ALA A 21 -10.02 12.01 -16.85
N ALA A 22 -10.70 12.82 -16.03
CA ALA A 22 -10.16 14.04 -15.43
C ALA A 22 -8.98 13.78 -14.48
N SER A 23 -9.08 12.73 -13.65
CA SER A 23 -8.00 12.28 -12.77
C SER A 23 -6.74 11.90 -13.54
N ARG A 24 -6.91 11.14 -14.64
CA ARG A 24 -5.80 10.76 -15.50
C ARG A 24 -5.15 11.98 -16.15
N GLU A 25 -5.94 12.91 -16.65
CA GLU A 25 -5.42 14.15 -17.22
C GLU A 25 -4.65 14.98 -16.18
N GLU A 26 -5.24 15.21 -15.00
CA GLU A 26 -4.62 15.97 -13.91
C GLU A 26 -3.29 15.36 -13.44
N LEU A 27 -3.20 14.02 -13.43
CA LEU A 27 -2.01 13.29 -12.97
C LEU A 27 -1.00 12.97 -14.09
N GLY A 28 -1.27 13.39 -15.33
CA GLY A 28 -0.45 13.10 -16.51
C GLY A 28 -0.38 11.61 -16.85
N LEU A 29 -1.46 10.88 -16.60
CA LEU A 29 -1.59 9.45 -16.86
C LEU A 29 -2.16 9.20 -18.27
N PRO A 30 -1.76 8.10 -18.93
CA PRO A 30 -2.27 7.73 -20.24
C PRO A 30 -3.77 7.42 -20.19
N GLN A 31 -4.51 7.85 -21.22
CA GLN A 31 -5.94 7.60 -21.36
C GLN A 31 -6.22 6.26 -22.05
N ASP A 32 -5.32 5.82 -22.92
CA ASP A 32 -5.44 4.67 -23.82
C ASP A 32 -4.79 3.39 -23.28
N LYS A 33 -4.05 3.47 -22.17
CA LYS A 33 -3.36 2.32 -21.56
C LYS A 33 -4.12 1.75 -20.38
N LEU A 34 -3.90 0.45 -20.16
CA LEU A 34 -4.36 -0.22 -18.94
C LEU A 34 -3.55 0.28 -17.75
N ILE A 35 -4.21 0.87 -16.76
CA ILE A 35 -3.59 1.27 -15.50
C ILE A 35 -3.84 0.19 -14.46
N VAL A 36 -2.76 -0.44 -13.99
CA VAL A 36 -2.78 -1.39 -12.89
C VAL A 36 -2.19 -0.71 -11.66
N ALA A 37 -2.94 -0.65 -10.56
CA ALA A 37 -2.47 -0.06 -9.32
C ALA A 37 -2.36 -1.10 -8.20
N SER A 38 -1.38 -0.92 -7.33
CA SER A 38 -1.31 -1.58 -6.02
C SER A 38 -0.81 -0.56 -5.02
N GLY A 39 -0.84 -0.88 -3.73
CA GLY A 39 -0.29 0.02 -2.73
C GLY A 39 0.01 -0.65 -1.40
N HIS A 40 0.72 0.11 -0.58
CA HIS A 40 1.00 -0.21 0.80
C HIS A 40 1.38 1.05 1.58
N GLN A 41 1.33 0.98 2.90
CA GLN A 41 1.96 1.99 3.75
C GLN A 41 3.48 2.01 3.44
N PRO A 42 4.13 3.18 3.40
CA PRO A 42 5.57 3.28 3.36
C PRO A 42 6.08 2.85 4.73
N LEU A 43 6.28 1.55 4.91
CA LEU A 43 6.82 0.89 6.09
C LEU A 43 7.82 -0.16 5.62
N PRO A 44 8.71 -0.65 6.51
CA PRO A 44 9.50 -1.84 6.25
C PRO A 44 8.63 -2.97 5.68
N ILE A 45 8.96 -3.42 4.48
CA ILE A 45 8.15 -4.38 3.74
C ILE A 45 8.75 -5.78 3.78
N HIS A 46 7.87 -6.76 3.74
CA HIS A 46 8.22 -8.15 3.50
C HIS A 46 8.09 -8.50 2.00
N PRO A 47 8.61 -9.65 1.57
CA PRO A 47 8.67 -10.01 0.16
C PRO A 47 7.35 -10.01 -0.61
N GLY A 48 6.24 -10.38 0.02
CA GLY A 48 4.92 -10.38 -0.63
C GLY A 48 4.45 -8.98 -1.04
N ILE A 49 4.86 -7.94 -0.32
CA ILE A 49 4.60 -6.54 -0.70
C ILE A 49 5.55 -6.14 -1.84
N LEU A 50 6.83 -6.47 -1.74
CA LEU A 50 7.82 -6.17 -2.78
C LEU A 50 7.43 -6.79 -4.13
N LEU A 51 6.93 -8.03 -4.11
CA LEU A 51 6.53 -8.75 -5.31
C LEU A 51 5.46 -7.97 -6.12
N ARG A 52 4.59 -7.22 -5.44
CA ARG A 52 3.59 -6.37 -6.11
C ARG A 52 4.24 -5.17 -6.80
N GLU A 53 5.22 -4.52 -6.17
CA GLU A 53 6.00 -3.46 -6.84
C GLU A 53 6.76 -3.99 -8.05
N LEU A 54 7.42 -5.14 -7.89
CA LEU A 54 8.13 -5.81 -8.97
C LEU A 54 7.18 -6.18 -10.12
N PHE A 55 6.00 -6.73 -9.82
CA PHE A 55 4.98 -7.04 -10.82
C PHE A 55 4.54 -5.80 -11.60
N LEU A 56 4.23 -4.71 -10.90
CA LEU A 56 3.83 -3.46 -11.55
C LEU A 56 4.95 -2.86 -12.40
N HIS A 57 6.20 -2.97 -11.94
CA HIS A 57 7.37 -2.51 -12.70
C HIS A 57 7.62 -3.33 -13.98
N ALA A 58 7.24 -4.61 -13.96
CA ALA A 58 7.45 -5.56 -15.04
C ALA A 58 6.30 -5.60 -16.07
N LEU A 59 5.26 -4.78 -15.90
CA LEU A 59 4.16 -4.72 -16.86
C LEU A 59 4.67 -4.38 -18.27
N PRO A 60 4.05 -4.97 -19.31
CA PRO A 60 4.43 -4.70 -20.69
C PRO A 60 4.03 -3.27 -21.08
N LYS A 61 4.50 -2.78 -22.24
CA LYS A 61 4.41 -1.35 -22.62
C LYS A 61 2.97 -0.82 -22.76
N GLU A 62 2.02 -1.72 -22.96
CA GLU A 62 0.57 -1.50 -23.06
C GLU A 62 -0.07 -1.22 -21.70
N GLY A 63 0.62 -1.59 -20.60
CA GLY A 63 0.20 -1.34 -19.23
C GLY A 63 1.05 -0.27 -18.55
N LEU A 64 0.43 0.47 -17.63
CA LEU A 64 1.12 1.34 -16.67
C LEU A 64 0.90 0.82 -15.25
N GLY A 65 2.01 0.48 -14.58
CA GLY A 65 2.00 0.14 -13.16
C GLY A 65 2.07 1.40 -12.29
N ILE A 66 1.19 1.49 -11.30
CA ILE A 66 1.19 2.57 -10.29
C ILE A 66 1.30 1.98 -8.89
N TRP A 67 2.29 2.45 -8.13
CA TRP A 67 2.42 2.17 -6.72
C TRP A 67 1.83 3.30 -5.87
N LEU A 68 0.78 3.00 -5.13
CA LEU A 68 0.17 3.90 -4.17
C LEU A 68 0.90 3.82 -2.84
N VAL A 69 1.47 4.94 -2.44
CA VAL A 69 2.12 5.11 -1.15
C VAL A 69 1.07 5.61 -0.16
N VAL A 70 0.63 4.75 0.75
CA VAL A 70 -0.38 5.07 1.78
C VAL A 70 0.29 5.80 2.95
N ASP A 71 0.82 6.97 2.65
CA ASP A 71 1.53 7.88 3.56
C ASP A 71 0.61 8.63 4.54
N SER A 72 -0.70 8.52 4.33
CA SER A 72 -1.76 9.02 5.21
C SER A 72 -1.98 8.17 6.47
N ASP A 73 -1.28 7.04 6.60
CA ASP A 73 -1.42 6.17 7.76
C ASP A 73 -0.57 6.63 8.96
N ALA A 74 -0.98 6.27 10.18
CA ALA A 74 -0.39 6.77 11.42
C ALA A 74 -0.06 5.61 12.40
N PRO A 75 0.96 4.80 12.08
CA PRO A 75 1.37 3.67 12.94
C PRO A 75 2.01 4.17 14.25
N GLN A 76 2.05 3.32 15.28
CA GLN A 76 2.71 3.67 16.56
C GLN A 76 4.23 3.68 16.45
N GLU A 77 4.79 2.96 15.47
CA GLU A 77 6.21 2.84 15.24
C GLU A 77 6.49 2.47 13.79
N VAL A 78 7.72 2.70 13.35
CA VAL A 78 8.32 2.14 12.14
C VAL A 78 9.38 1.15 12.61
N SER A 79 9.17 -0.14 12.36
CA SER A 79 10.06 -1.20 12.85
C SER A 79 10.25 -2.32 11.83
N PHE A 80 11.36 -3.03 11.98
CA PHE A 80 11.75 -4.18 11.16
C PHE A 80 11.60 -5.44 12.01
N PRO A 81 10.78 -6.43 11.63
CA PRO A 81 10.83 -7.74 12.26
C PRO A 81 12.11 -8.46 11.81
N VAL A 82 13.05 -8.73 12.72
CA VAL A 82 14.36 -9.29 12.36
C VAL A 82 14.47 -10.70 12.93
N PRO A 83 14.75 -11.72 12.11
CA PRO A 83 14.93 -13.07 12.61
C PRO A 83 16.21 -13.16 13.45
N LEU A 84 16.15 -13.96 14.51
CA LEU A 84 17.30 -14.27 15.35
C LEU A 84 17.15 -15.68 15.93
N ARG A 85 18.24 -16.25 16.41
CA ARG A 85 18.29 -17.54 17.05
C ARG A 85 18.80 -17.39 18.48
N ARG A 86 18.02 -17.85 19.45
CA ARG A 86 18.48 -18.08 20.82
C ARG A 86 18.64 -19.59 21.02
N ARG A 87 17.83 -20.18 21.90
CA ARG A 87 17.63 -21.64 21.96
C ARG A 87 16.85 -22.19 20.75
N ARG A 88 15.92 -21.37 20.23
CA ARG A 88 15.11 -21.62 19.03
C ARG A 88 15.13 -20.38 18.15
N TYR A 89 14.69 -20.52 16.91
CA TYR A 89 14.45 -19.39 16.03
C TYR A 89 13.29 -18.55 16.56
N THR A 90 13.48 -17.25 16.54
CA THR A 90 12.52 -16.24 16.94
C THR A 90 12.72 -14.99 16.09
N HIS A 91 12.00 -13.91 16.40
CA HIS A 91 12.24 -12.62 15.79
C HIS A 91 12.31 -11.54 16.89
N HIS A 92 12.87 -10.40 16.52
CA HIS A 92 12.85 -9.20 17.33
C HIS A 92 12.42 -8.03 16.47
N ARG A 93 11.46 -7.24 16.96
CA ARG A 93 11.03 -6.00 16.31
C ARG A 93 12.05 -4.91 16.61
N VAL A 94 12.92 -4.62 15.64
CA VAL A 94 13.91 -3.54 15.75
C VAL A 94 13.23 -2.24 15.33
N VAL A 95 12.93 -1.40 16.31
CA VAL A 95 12.31 -0.09 16.08
C VAL A 95 13.33 0.90 15.51
N LEU A 96 12.99 1.48 14.36
CA LEU A 96 13.70 2.61 13.74
C LEU A 96 13.15 3.93 14.27
N TRP A 97 11.84 4.04 14.36
CA TRP A 97 11.15 5.27 14.73
C TRP A 97 9.94 4.99 15.63
N ASP A 98 9.87 5.65 16.79
CA ASP A 98 8.69 5.66 17.64
C ASP A 98 7.77 6.83 17.25
N ASN A 99 6.46 6.59 17.23
CA ASN A 99 5.44 7.57 16.86
C ASN A 99 4.29 7.59 17.89
N PRO A 100 4.58 7.93 19.16
CA PRO A 100 3.57 7.93 20.23
C PRO A 100 2.45 8.94 19.97
N THR A 101 2.77 9.99 19.21
CA THR A 101 1.88 11.08 18.81
C THR A 101 0.97 10.72 17.63
N ARG A 102 1.17 9.56 16.99
CA ARG A 102 0.37 9.10 15.84
C ARG A 102 0.36 10.12 14.70
N LEU A 103 1.52 10.70 14.38
CA LEU A 103 1.69 11.47 13.15
C LEU A 103 1.46 10.55 11.94
N ILE A 104 0.90 11.09 10.86
CA ILE A 104 0.86 10.39 9.59
C ILE A 104 2.29 10.18 9.08
N LEU A 105 2.50 9.12 8.30
CA LEU A 105 3.82 8.80 7.74
C LEU A 105 4.38 9.95 6.89
N ALA A 106 3.54 10.70 6.18
CA ALA A 106 3.92 11.91 5.44
C ALA A 106 4.46 13.08 6.29
N ALA A 107 4.24 13.05 7.60
CA ALA A 107 4.70 14.08 8.53
C ALA A 107 5.95 13.64 9.31
N LEU A 108 6.45 12.41 9.10
CA LEU A 108 7.66 11.95 9.76
C LEU A 108 8.91 12.46 9.02
N PRO A 109 9.96 12.86 9.72
CA PRO A 109 11.23 13.20 9.09
C PRO A 109 11.95 11.93 8.61
N ALA A 110 13.00 12.10 7.81
CA ALA A 110 13.96 11.02 7.59
C ALA A 110 14.60 10.58 8.93
N PRO A 111 15.03 9.31 9.07
CA PRO A 111 15.55 8.78 10.32
C PRO A 111 16.83 9.47 10.83
N GLY A 112 17.62 10.05 9.93
CA GLY A 112 18.93 10.64 10.26
C GLY A 112 20.01 9.60 10.58
N GLU A 113 21.27 10.03 10.59
CA GLU A 113 22.43 9.13 10.69
C GLU A 113 22.47 8.31 11.98
N GLU A 114 22.14 8.91 13.12
CA GLU A 114 22.25 8.22 14.40
C GLU A 114 21.25 7.05 14.50
N ARG A 115 20.00 7.24 14.06
CA ARG A 115 19.02 6.14 14.04
C ARG A 115 19.41 5.05 13.07
N LEU A 116 19.94 5.41 11.91
CA LEU A 116 20.45 4.43 10.94
C LEU A 116 21.64 3.65 11.50
N ARG A 117 22.57 4.32 12.20
CA ARG A 117 23.69 3.68 12.90
C ARG A 117 23.21 2.68 13.94
N LEU A 118 22.26 3.08 14.80
CA LEU A 118 21.68 2.20 15.81
C LEU A 118 20.92 1.01 15.19
N LEU A 119 20.17 1.25 14.11
CA LEU A 119 19.48 0.20 13.36
C LEU A 119 20.50 -0.81 12.80
N ARG A 120 21.59 -0.35 12.18
CA ARG A 120 22.69 -1.21 11.68
C ARG A 120 23.28 -2.10 12.78
N VAL A 121 23.61 -1.51 13.94
CA VAL A 121 24.16 -2.26 15.09
C VAL A 121 23.18 -3.33 15.57
N ARG A 122 21.90 -2.98 15.78
CA ARG A 122 20.88 -3.92 16.25
C ARG A 122 20.62 -5.03 15.24
N LEU A 123 20.57 -4.72 13.94
CA LEU A 123 20.44 -5.72 12.90
C LEU A 123 21.61 -6.70 12.90
N ALA A 124 22.84 -6.18 12.98
CA ALA A 124 24.04 -7.01 13.01
C ALA A 124 24.02 -7.95 14.21
N GLU A 125 23.70 -7.44 15.39
CA GLU A 125 23.60 -8.22 16.62
C GLU A 125 22.58 -9.36 16.49
N ARG A 126 21.38 -9.09 15.94
CA ARG A 126 20.31 -10.08 15.81
C ARG A 126 20.62 -11.11 14.71
N LEU A 127 21.05 -10.67 13.53
CA LEU A 127 21.34 -11.54 12.39
C LEU A 127 22.58 -12.42 12.63
N SER A 128 23.57 -11.95 13.41
CA SER A 128 24.76 -12.74 13.76
C SER A 128 24.46 -14.02 14.52
N THR A 129 23.27 -14.14 15.09
CA THR A 129 22.83 -15.36 15.78
C THR A 129 22.35 -16.47 14.83
N LEU A 130 21.99 -16.11 13.59
CA LEU A 130 21.55 -17.06 12.56
C LEU A 130 22.75 -17.85 12.03
N LYS A 131 22.49 -19.04 11.46
CA LYS A 131 23.61 -19.83 10.90
C LYS A 131 24.07 -19.29 9.55
N ASN A 132 23.15 -18.73 8.77
CA ASN A 132 23.49 -18.20 7.45
C ASN A 132 24.06 -16.77 7.56
N ALA A 133 25.39 -16.68 7.50
CA ALA A 133 26.12 -15.40 7.53
C ALA A 133 25.83 -14.49 6.31
N GLU A 134 25.22 -15.00 5.22
CA GLU A 134 24.81 -14.15 4.08
C GLU A 134 23.76 -13.11 4.49
N PHE A 135 22.93 -13.39 5.51
CA PHE A 135 21.93 -12.42 5.95
C PHE A 135 22.57 -11.15 6.51
N LEU A 136 23.65 -11.28 7.28
CA LEU A 136 24.41 -10.13 7.78
C LEU A 136 25.05 -9.35 6.64
N ARG A 137 25.61 -10.04 5.63
CA ARG A 137 26.17 -9.41 4.43
C ARG A 137 25.11 -8.63 3.66
N ARG A 138 23.93 -9.21 3.42
CA ARG A 138 22.81 -8.56 2.72
C ARG A 138 22.27 -7.35 3.49
N ALA A 139 22.09 -7.46 4.79
CA ALA A 139 21.66 -6.34 5.64
C ALA A 139 22.70 -5.20 5.64
N THR A 140 23.99 -5.53 5.75
CA THR A 140 25.06 -4.53 5.65
C THR A 140 25.05 -3.85 4.29
N GLY A 141 24.96 -4.63 3.21
CA GLY A 141 24.90 -4.13 1.84
C GLY A 141 23.68 -3.24 1.57
N PHE A 142 22.55 -3.49 2.25
CA PHE A 142 21.36 -2.66 2.17
C PHE A 142 21.60 -1.26 2.76
N PHE A 143 22.12 -1.17 3.99
CA PHE A 143 22.34 0.12 4.67
C PHE A 143 23.65 0.83 4.27
N SER A 144 24.54 0.16 3.54
CA SER A 144 25.75 0.77 2.99
C SER A 144 25.52 1.48 1.67
N GLN A 145 24.36 1.29 1.03
CA GLN A 145 24.03 2.06 -0.17
C GLN A 145 23.93 3.54 0.19
N GLN A 146 24.29 4.41 -0.74
CA GLN A 146 24.08 5.85 -0.59
C GLN A 146 22.58 6.11 -0.49
N LEU A 147 22.14 6.41 0.73
CA LEU A 147 20.76 6.80 1.05
C LEU A 147 20.60 8.30 0.81
N PRO A 148 19.38 8.78 0.53
CA PRO A 148 19.14 10.21 0.45
C PRO A 148 19.61 10.91 1.73
N SER A 149 20.44 11.94 1.60
CA SER A 149 21.03 12.69 2.72
C SER A 149 20.06 13.69 3.35
N ALA A 150 18.95 13.98 2.67
CA ALA A 150 17.91 14.91 3.09
C ALA A 150 16.53 14.42 2.63
N GLY A 151 15.48 14.93 3.28
CA GLY A 151 14.08 14.64 2.95
C GLY A 151 13.24 14.22 4.16
N GLY A 152 11.97 13.94 3.90
CA GLY A 152 11.04 13.37 4.86
C GLY A 152 10.76 11.90 4.56
N TRP A 153 10.15 11.23 5.52
CA TRP A 153 9.32 10.08 5.19
C TRP A 153 8.05 10.60 4.49
N PRO A 154 7.50 9.91 3.48
CA PRO A 154 7.88 8.60 2.93
C PRO A 154 8.93 8.59 1.84
N ASP A 155 9.28 9.73 1.25
CA ASP A 155 10.17 9.80 0.07
C ASP A 155 11.50 9.12 0.30
N TRP A 156 12.08 9.34 1.49
CA TRP A 156 13.34 8.71 1.88
C TRP A 156 13.27 7.18 1.77
N TRP A 157 12.19 6.58 2.28
CA TRP A 157 11.98 5.13 2.28
C TRP A 157 11.69 4.59 0.88
N GLU A 158 10.79 5.25 0.16
CA GLU A 158 10.39 4.83 -1.18
C GLU A 158 11.56 4.91 -2.17
N ALA A 159 12.40 5.95 -2.08
CA ALA A 159 13.61 6.08 -2.89
C ALA A 159 14.63 4.99 -2.56
N ALA A 160 14.89 4.74 -1.28
CA ALA A 160 15.82 3.70 -0.85
C ALA A 160 15.35 2.31 -1.32
N LYS A 161 14.07 1.98 -1.09
CA LYS A 161 13.40 0.77 -1.57
C LYS A 161 13.48 0.61 -3.08
N ALA A 162 13.19 1.66 -3.84
CA ALA A 162 13.25 1.61 -5.29
C ALA A 162 14.66 1.32 -5.80
N ARG A 163 15.69 1.88 -5.14
CA ARG A 163 17.10 1.62 -5.47
C ARG A 163 17.48 0.17 -5.21
N TRP A 164 17.10 -0.38 -4.05
CA TRP A 164 17.36 -1.79 -3.71
C TRP A 164 16.65 -2.78 -4.63
N ALA A 165 15.39 -2.48 -4.97
CA ALA A 165 14.55 -3.36 -5.78
C ALA A 165 14.74 -3.19 -7.30
N GLY A 166 15.42 -2.13 -7.74
CA GLY A 166 15.51 -1.78 -9.16
C GLY A 166 14.19 -1.22 -9.73
N THR A 167 13.28 -0.72 -8.90
CA THR A 167 11.95 -0.23 -9.30
C THR A 167 11.89 1.30 -9.41
N GLY A 168 13.02 1.95 -9.69
CA GLY A 168 13.12 3.42 -9.80
C GLY A 168 12.21 4.05 -10.87
N ARG A 169 11.86 3.30 -11.93
CA ARG A 169 10.95 3.78 -13.00
C ARG A 169 9.46 3.55 -12.68
N LEU A 170 9.14 2.85 -11.59
CA LEU A 170 7.75 2.61 -11.20
C LEU A 170 7.11 3.94 -10.75
N ARG A 171 5.98 4.30 -11.37
CA ARG A 171 5.22 5.51 -11.01
C ARG A 171 4.68 5.36 -9.59
N ARG A 172 5.03 6.29 -8.72
CA ARG A 172 4.55 6.37 -7.33
C ARG A 172 3.60 7.55 -7.18
N LEU A 173 2.48 7.33 -6.50
CA LEU A 173 1.54 8.38 -6.13
C LEU A 173 1.26 8.29 -4.64
N TYR A 174 1.29 9.43 -3.95
CA TYR A 174 1.09 9.52 -2.51
C TYR A 174 -0.37 9.79 -2.20
N VAL A 175 -0.94 9.15 -1.19
CA VAL A 175 -2.35 9.33 -0.83
C VAL A 175 -2.60 10.76 -0.36
N THR A 176 -1.67 11.38 0.36
CA THR A 176 -1.80 12.79 0.75
C THR A 176 -1.85 13.75 -0.44
N GLU A 177 -1.05 13.50 -1.48
CA GLU A 177 -1.06 14.28 -2.72
C GLU A 177 -2.33 14.03 -3.54
N LEU A 178 -2.70 12.75 -3.72
CA LEU A 178 -3.93 12.37 -4.41
C LEU A 178 -5.15 13.03 -3.77
N SER A 179 -5.18 13.15 -2.45
CA SER A 179 -6.31 13.75 -1.74
C SER A 179 -6.43 15.27 -1.95
N ARG A 180 -5.38 15.92 -2.48
CA ARG A 180 -5.39 17.36 -2.83
C ARG A 180 -5.81 17.63 -4.28
N THR A 181 -5.91 16.59 -5.11
CA THR A 181 -6.31 16.71 -6.52
C THR A 181 -7.75 17.18 -6.68
N LYS A 182 -8.05 17.89 -7.76
CA LYS A 182 -9.42 18.29 -8.13
C LYS A 182 -10.30 17.06 -8.36
N ALA A 183 -9.74 15.98 -8.91
CA ALA A 183 -10.44 14.70 -9.07
C ALA A 183 -10.92 14.12 -7.73
N PHE A 184 -10.04 14.06 -6.72
CA PHE A 184 -10.45 13.59 -5.39
C PHE A 184 -11.49 14.51 -4.75
N GLN A 185 -11.30 15.83 -4.82
CA GLN A 185 -12.27 16.79 -4.27
C GLN A 185 -13.64 16.67 -4.96
N SER A 186 -13.65 16.41 -6.27
CA SER A 186 -14.88 16.18 -7.04
C SER A 186 -15.54 14.84 -6.71
N PHE A 187 -14.75 13.80 -6.45
CA PHE A 187 -15.25 12.52 -5.92
C PHE A 187 -15.87 12.69 -4.52
N VAL A 188 -15.25 13.46 -3.63
CA VAL A 188 -15.83 13.79 -2.31
C VAL A 188 -17.16 14.55 -2.46
N ARG A 189 -17.24 15.55 -3.33
CA ARG A 189 -18.50 16.25 -3.63
C ARG A 189 -19.57 15.32 -4.22
N TRP A 190 -19.17 14.41 -5.10
CA TRP A 190 -20.07 13.40 -5.68
C TRP A 190 -20.65 12.47 -4.60
N LEU A 191 -19.85 12.08 -3.61
CA LEU A 191 -20.31 11.33 -2.44
C LEU A 191 -21.19 12.17 -1.51
N ALA A 192 -20.84 13.43 -1.27
CA ALA A 192 -21.62 14.35 -0.42
C ALA A 192 -23.05 14.56 -0.97
N GLY A 193 -23.19 14.70 -2.29
CA GLY A 193 -24.51 14.76 -2.95
C GLY A 193 -25.33 13.47 -2.84
N ARG A 194 -24.74 12.38 -2.30
CA ARG A 194 -25.36 11.07 -2.11
C ARG A 194 -25.19 10.59 -0.65
N GLU A 195 -25.08 11.52 0.29
CA GLU A 195 -24.68 11.21 1.67
C GLU A 195 -25.46 10.05 2.30
N ASN A 196 -26.79 10.11 2.29
CA ASN A 196 -27.63 9.08 2.91
C ASN A 196 -27.38 7.68 2.32
N LEU A 197 -27.27 7.60 0.98
CA LEU A 197 -26.98 6.36 0.27
C LEU A 197 -25.58 5.85 0.60
N PHE A 198 -24.59 6.73 0.55
CA PHE A 198 -23.19 6.40 0.81
C PHE A 198 -22.95 5.97 2.25
N LEU A 199 -23.45 6.69 3.25
CA LEU A 199 -23.26 6.34 4.66
C LEU A 199 -23.98 5.05 5.04
N THR A 200 -25.15 4.79 4.45
CA THR A 200 -25.88 3.52 4.61
C THR A 200 -25.06 2.36 4.02
N ALA A 201 -24.63 2.48 2.77
CA ALA A 201 -23.82 1.47 2.09
C ALA A 201 -22.48 1.25 2.80
N TYR A 202 -21.81 2.31 3.24
CA TYR A 202 -20.54 2.23 3.98
C TYR A 202 -20.70 1.49 5.31
N SER A 203 -21.78 1.76 6.04
CA SER A 203 -22.08 1.06 7.28
C SER A 203 -22.29 -0.45 7.06
N GLN A 204 -22.96 -0.82 5.96
CA GLN A 204 -23.11 -2.22 5.57
C GLN A 204 -21.78 -2.85 5.15
N ALA A 205 -20.98 -2.14 4.34
CA ALA A 205 -19.67 -2.57 3.89
C ALA A 205 -18.74 -2.87 5.07
N VAL A 206 -18.65 -1.95 6.04
CA VAL A 206 -17.83 -2.11 7.25
C VAL A 206 -18.24 -3.34 8.06
N ARG A 207 -19.56 -3.56 8.28
CA ARG A 207 -20.06 -4.78 8.96
C ARG A 207 -19.69 -6.04 8.19
N ARG A 208 -19.84 -6.02 6.86
CA ARG A 208 -19.57 -7.16 5.98
C ARG A 208 -18.12 -7.63 6.04
N VAL A 209 -17.18 -6.71 6.23
CA VAL A 209 -15.73 -7.02 6.26
C VAL A 209 -15.14 -7.01 7.67
N GLY A 210 -15.98 -6.90 8.71
CA GLY A 210 -15.55 -6.95 10.11
C GLY A 210 -14.69 -5.76 10.55
N LEU A 211 -14.81 -4.60 9.90
CA LEU A 211 -14.13 -3.37 10.31
C LEU A 211 -14.91 -2.65 11.43
N ARG A 212 -14.23 -1.77 12.15
CA ARG A 212 -14.87 -0.95 13.20
C ARG A 212 -15.90 0.00 12.58
N PRO A 213 -17.17 -0.01 13.07
CA PRO A 213 -18.19 0.95 12.64
C PRO A 213 -17.78 2.41 12.85
N LEU A 214 -18.33 3.29 12.03
CA LEU A 214 -18.24 4.74 12.24
C LEU A 214 -19.02 5.13 13.51
N ALA A 215 -18.49 6.08 14.29
CA ALA A 215 -19.26 6.64 15.39
C ALA A 215 -20.37 7.58 14.86
N LYS A 216 -21.33 7.94 15.72
CA LYS A 216 -22.43 8.84 15.34
C LYS A 216 -21.88 10.18 14.81
N GLY A 217 -22.29 10.51 13.59
CA GLY A 217 -21.87 11.72 12.87
C GLY A 217 -20.45 11.68 12.28
N GLU A 218 -19.74 10.54 12.33
CA GLU A 218 -18.47 10.40 11.62
C GLU A 218 -18.70 10.11 10.14
N LEU A 219 -17.89 10.74 9.30
CA LEU A 219 -17.75 10.42 7.89
C LEU A 219 -16.64 9.38 7.68
N PRO A 220 -16.67 8.62 6.58
CA PRO A 220 -15.63 7.64 6.23
C PRO A 220 -14.35 8.29 5.67
N PHE A 221 -13.93 9.36 6.33
CA PHE A 221 -12.78 10.20 6.02
C PHE A 221 -12.07 10.61 7.31
N TRP A 222 -10.89 11.17 7.14
CA TRP A 222 -10.12 11.82 8.19
C TRP A 222 -10.03 13.32 7.93
N ARG A 223 -10.06 14.10 9.01
CA ARG A 223 -9.54 15.47 9.04
C ARG A 223 -8.06 15.42 9.45
N LEU A 224 -7.25 16.32 8.92
CA LEU A 224 -5.80 16.38 9.15
C LEU A 224 -5.43 17.74 9.73
N GLU A 225 -4.84 17.75 10.92
CA GLU A 225 -4.35 18.95 11.62
C GLU A 225 -2.93 18.66 12.12
N GLU A 226 -1.95 19.49 11.76
CA GLU A 226 -0.55 19.38 12.21
C GLU A 226 0.05 17.96 12.05
N GLY A 227 -0.24 17.30 10.92
CA GLY A 227 0.25 15.95 10.65
C GLY A 227 -0.47 14.84 11.42
N ARG A 228 -1.54 15.15 12.18
CA ARG A 228 -2.36 14.16 12.90
C ARG A 228 -3.73 14.03 12.30
N ARG A 229 -4.17 12.79 12.15
CA ARG A 229 -5.51 12.48 11.62
C ARG A 229 -6.50 12.22 12.75
N SER A 230 -7.71 12.75 12.61
CA SER A 230 -8.86 12.44 13.45
C SER A 230 -10.12 12.26 12.60
N PRO A 231 -11.19 11.61 13.09
CA PRO A 231 -12.40 11.41 12.29
C PRO A 231 -12.97 12.72 11.77
N ALA A 232 -13.22 12.81 10.46
CA ALA A 232 -14.00 13.92 9.90
C ALA A 232 -15.47 13.76 10.30
N ARG A 233 -16.13 14.86 10.67
CA ARG A 233 -17.57 14.88 11.00
C ARG A 233 -18.39 15.74 10.06
N ASN A 234 -17.71 16.47 9.19
CA ASN A 234 -18.30 17.36 8.21
C ASN A 234 -17.52 17.24 6.88
N TRP A 235 -18.24 17.37 5.76
CA TRP A 235 -17.67 17.30 4.42
C TRP A 235 -16.64 18.38 4.14
N GLN A 236 -16.76 19.56 4.76
CA GLN A 236 -15.76 20.63 4.61
C GLN A 236 -14.44 20.34 5.34
N GLU A 237 -14.40 19.35 6.25
CA GLU A 237 -13.20 18.96 7.00
C GLU A 237 -12.47 17.76 6.38
N VAL A 238 -12.95 17.24 5.24
CA VAL A 238 -12.40 16.03 4.62
C VAL A 238 -11.03 16.32 4.01
N HIS A 239 -10.02 15.64 4.53
CA HIS A 239 -8.65 15.74 4.03
C HIS A 239 -8.13 14.44 3.44
N LEU A 240 -8.46 13.29 4.05
CA LEU A 240 -7.92 11.99 3.64
C LEU A 240 -9.01 10.90 3.68
N PRO A 241 -9.03 9.95 2.74
CA PRO A 241 -9.99 8.85 2.77
C PRO A 241 -9.61 7.80 3.84
N ARG A 242 -10.62 7.11 4.40
CA ARG A 242 -10.41 5.83 5.11
C ARG A 242 -10.21 4.69 4.11
N ALA A 243 -9.74 3.54 4.58
CA ALA A 243 -9.32 2.42 3.72
C ALA A 243 -10.33 2.01 2.64
N LEU A 244 -11.61 1.76 2.99
CA LEU A 244 -12.61 1.37 2.00
C LEU A 244 -12.90 2.49 0.99
N THR A 245 -12.98 3.73 1.47
CA THR A 245 -13.17 4.92 0.62
C THR A 245 -12.00 5.15 -0.32
N LEU A 246 -10.77 4.92 0.16
CA LEU A 246 -9.56 5.02 -0.65
C LEU A 246 -9.60 4.00 -1.77
N THR A 247 -9.91 2.74 -1.48
CA THR A 247 -10.01 1.71 -2.51
C THR A 247 -11.16 2.00 -3.48
N PHE A 248 -12.29 2.52 -2.99
CA PHE A 248 -13.42 2.93 -3.84
C PHE A 248 -13.00 4.06 -4.82
N PHE A 249 -12.31 5.07 -4.32
CA PHE A 249 -11.73 6.14 -5.15
C PHE A 249 -10.74 5.58 -6.16
N VAL A 250 -9.76 4.79 -5.73
CA VAL A 250 -8.71 4.28 -6.60
C VAL A 250 -9.25 3.38 -7.71
N ARG A 251 -10.11 2.41 -7.36
CA ARG A 251 -10.73 1.50 -8.33
C ARG A 251 -11.72 2.21 -9.24
N GLY A 252 -12.35 3.29 -8.80
CA GLY A 252 -13.33 4.05 -9.58
C GLY A 252 -12.70 5.11 -10.48
N VAL A 253 -11.70 5.82 -9.98
CA VAL A 253 -11.23 7.11 -10.50
C VAL A 253 -9.75 7.08 -10.93
N LEU A 254 -8.98 6.05 -10.58
CA LEU A 254 -7.56 5.99 -10.90
C LEU A 254 -7.19 4.84 -11.85
N CYS A 255 -7.48 3.59 -11.46
CA CYS A 255 -6.94 2.40 -12.14
C CYS A 255 -8.03 1.52 -12.78
N ASP A 256 -7.65 0.76 -13.80
CA ASP A 256 -8.51 -0.24 -14.44
C ASP A 256 -8.50 -1.57 -13.69
N PHE A 257 -7.38 -1.92 -13.07
CA PHE A 257 -7.25 -3.10 -12.23
C PHE A 257 -6.50 -2.77 -10.95
N PHE A 258 -7.07 -3.16 -9.81
CA PHE A 258 -6.39 -3.00 -8.52
C PHE A 258 -5.87 -4.35 -7.99
N LEU A 259 -4.60 -4.39 -7.64
CA LEU A 259 -3.92 -5.57 -7.15
C LEU A 259 -3.68 -5.45 -5.63
N HIS A 260 -4.36 -6.25 -4.83
CA HIS A 260 -4.18 -6.33 -3.38
C HIS A 260 -3.05 -7.29 -2.96
N GLY A 261 -2.62 -7.18 -1.70
CA GLY A 261 -2.07 -8.33 -0.97
C GLY A 261 -3.19 -9.11 -0.27
N THR A 262 -2.88 -10.24 0.37
CA THR A 262 -3.87 -11.08 1.08
C THR A 262 -4.75 -10.30 2.05
N GLY A 263 -4.13 -9.44 2.88
CA GLY A 263 -4.87 -8.66 3.87
C GLY A 263 -5.80 -7.60 3.26
N GLY A 264 -5.49 -7.09 2.07
CA GLY A 264 -6.36 -6.12 1.38
C GLY A 264 -7.56 -6.77 0.70
N ALA A 265 -7.39 -7.99 0.18
CA ALA A 265 -8.42 -8.73 -0.54
C ALA A 265 -9.66 -9.03 0.32
N THR A 266 -9.49 -9.14 1.64
CA THR A 266 -10.61 -9.40 2.57
C THR A 266 -11.58 -8.23 2.69
N TYR A 267 -11.16 -7.01 2.31
CA TYR A 267 -12.00 -5.81 2.36
C TYR A 267 -12.84 -5.59 1.09
N GLU A 268 -12.49 -6.27 0.01
CA GLU A 268 -13.11 -6.06 -1.30
C GLU A 268 -14.60 -6.36 -1.37
N PRO A 269 -15.15 -7.37 -0.66
CA PRO A 269 -16.61 -7.55 -0.61
C PRO A 269 -17.36 -6.32 -0.06
N GLY A 270 -16.73 -5.50 0.77
CA GLY A 270 -17.28 -4.23 1.25
C GLY A 270 -17.15 -3.12 0.22
N VAL A 271 -16.01 -3.00 -0.46
CA VAL A 271 -15.80 -2.01 -1.52
C VAL A 271 -16.71 -2.28 -2.72
N ASP A 272 -16.89 -3.54 -3.11
CA ASP A 272 -17.81 -3.96 -4.16
C ASP A 272 -19.26 -3.59 -3.85
N LEU A 273 -19.65 -3.61 -2.57
CA LEU A 273 -20.96 -3.13 -2.15
C LEU A 273 -21.10 -1.62 -2.40
N LEU A 274 -20.05 -0.83 -2.12
CA LEU A 274 -20.08 0.61 -2.41
C LEU A 274 -20.27 0.91 -3.91
N PHE A 275 -19.60 0.16 -4.80
CA PHE A 275 -19.80 0.31 -6.23
C PHE A 275 -21.23 0.01 -6.67
N ARG A 276 -21.84 -1.05 -6.13
CA ARG A 276 -23.21 -1.44 -6.48
C ARG A 276 -24.24 -0.47 -5.91
N GLU A 277 -24.16 -0.16 -4.63
CA GLU A 277 -25.17 0.64 -3.94
C GLU A 277 -25.05 2.14 -4.22
N VAL A 278 -23.83 2.67 -4.34
CA VAL A 278 -23.60 4.13 -4.44
C VAL A 278 -23.44 4.59 -5.88
N ALA A 279 -22.73 3.80 -6.69
CA ALA A 279 -22.47 4.13 -8.09
C ALA A 279 -23.42 3.42 -9.07
N GLY A 280 -24.13 2.36 -8.65
CA GLY A 280 -25.04 1.63 -9.52
C GLY A 280 -24.35 0.84 -10.64
N ILE A 281 -23.06 0.52 -10.48
CA ILE A 281 -22.25 -0.16 -11.51
C ILE A 281 -21.74 -1.52 -11.04
N GLU A 282 -21.34 -2.36 -11.99
CA GLU A 282 -20.52 -3.53 -11.63
C GLU A 282 -19.16 -3.07 -11.07
N PRO A 283 -18.69 -3.65 -9.95
CA PRO A 283 -17.41 -3.28 -9.38
C PRO A 283 -16.25 -3.46 -10.38
N PRO A 284 -15.35 -2.48 -10.52
CA PRO A 284 -14.15 -2.59 -11.35
C PRO A 284 -13.29 -3.80 -10.95
N PRO A 285 -12.60 -4.47 -11.88
CA PRO A 285 -11.89 -5.70 -11.56
C PRO A 285 -10.75 -5.46 -10.57
N TRP A 286 -10.50 -6.48 -9.75
CA TRP A 286 -9.40 -6.52 -8.79
C TRP A 286 -8.87 -7.94 -8.68
N GLY A 287 -7.67 -8.07 -8.13
CA GLY A 287 -7.08 -9.37 -7.80
C GLY A 287 -6.11 -9.22 -6.64
N TRP A 288 -5.41 -10.28 -6.30
CA TRP A 288 -4.34 -10.20 -5.31
C TRP A 288 -3.13 -11.02 -5.72
N LEU A 289 -1.97 -10.60 -5.23
CA LEU A 289 -0.71 -11.29 -5.42
C LEU A 289 -0.07 -11.56 -4.06
N THR A 290 0.47 -12.76 -3.91
CA THR A 290 1.15 -13.20 -2.70
C THR A 290 2.46 -13.86 -3.10
N GLY A 291 3.46 -13.74 -2.25
CA GLY A 291 4.75 -14.39 -2.44
C GLY A 291 5.28 -14.88 -1.12
N THR A 292 5.81 -16.11 -1.12
CA THR A 292 6.52 -16.68 0.02
C THR A 292 7.96 -16.92 -0.41
N PHE A 293 8.88 -16.26 0.29
CA PHE A 293 10.30 -16.32 -0.05
C PHE A 293 10.97 -17.02 1.12
N LEU A 294 11.65 -18.13 0.83
CA LEU A 294 12.31 -18.91 1.86
C LEU A 294 13.60 -18.19 2.28
N LEU A 295 13.81 -18.11 3.59
CA LEU A 295 15.12 -17.79 4.16
C LEU A 295 15.84 -19.10 4.39
N GLU A 296 16.95 -19.30 3.67
CA GLU A 296 17.79 -20.49 3.77
C GLU A 296 18.54 -20.51 5.12
N GLU A 297 17.89 -21.04 6.14
CA GLU A 297 18.53 -21.52 7.37
C GLU A 297 18.76 -23.04 7.26
N PRO A 298 19.59 -23.67 8.11
CA PRO A 298 19.84 -25.11 8.08
C PRO A 298 18.55 -25.94 7.97
N PRO A 299 18.55 -27.06 7.22
CA PRO A 299 17.37 -27.89 7.00
C PRO A 299 16.60 -28.19 8.29
N GLY A 300 15.28 -28.00 8.24
CA GLY A 300 14.38 -28.19 9.39
C GLY A 300 14.22 -26.97 10.32
N ALA A 301 14.92 -25.87 10.09
CA ALA A 301 14.67 -24.62 10.79
C ALA A 301 13.30 -24.02 10.40
N GLN A 302 12.43 -23.81 11.39
CA GLN A 302 11.21 -23.03 11.23
C GLN A 302 11.40 -21.66 11.88
N LEU A 303 11.41 -20.61 11.06
CA LEU A 303 11.37 -19.24 11.55
C LEU A 303 9.93 -18.90 11.95
N PRO A 304 9.69 -18.35 13.15
CA PRO A 304 8.37 -17.86 13.50
C PRO A 304 8.16 -16.51 12.81
N GLU A 305 7.05 -16.39 12.11
CA GLU A 305 6.67 -15.28 11.22
C GLU A 305 7.15 -15.38 9.76
N ARG A 306 6.34 -14.81 8.87
CA ARG A 306 6.54 -14.81 7.41
C ARG A 306 6.88 -13.42 6.84
N GLU A 307 7.02 -12.42 7.71
CA GLU A 307 7.05 -11.00 7.33
C GLU A 307 8.42 -10.33 7.50
N PHE A 308 9.51 -11.10 7.36
CA PHE A 308 10.84 -10.53 7.47
C PHE A 308 11.15 -9.54 6.35
N PRO A 309 12.04 -8.55 6.57
CA PRO A 309 12.40 -7.56 5.59
C PRO A 309 12.89 -8.19 4.30
N PHE A 310 12.38 -7.67 3.18
CA PHE A 310 12.67 -8.21 1.86
C PHE A 310 14.17 -8.27 1.52
N PHE A 311 14.97 -7.37 2.09
CA PHE A 311 16.41 -7.27 1.82
C PHE A 311 17.24 -8.43 2.40
N LEU A 312 16.64 -9.31 3.20
CA LEU A 312 17.30 -10.55 3.62
C LEU A 312 17.35 -11.60 2.50
N HIS A 313 16.62 -11.38 1.40
CA HIS A 313 16.63 -12.23 0.21
C HIS A 313 17.50 -11.66 -0.90
N ASP A 314 18.16 -12.52 -1.68
CA ASP A 314 18.82 -12.08 -2.91
C ASP A 314 17.79 -12.06 -4.05
N LEU A 315 17.40 -10.87 -4.50
CA LEU A 315 16.43 -10.73 -5.58
C LEU A 315 16.87 -11.37 -6.89
N ARG A 316 18.19 -11.51 -7.13
CA ARG A 316 18.73 -12.18 -8.31
C ARG A 316 18.50 -13.69 -8.28
N GLN A 317 18.47 -14.29 -7.09
CA GLN A 317 18.17 -15.71 -6.94
C GLN A 317 16.68 -16.01 -7.15
N LEU A 318 15.82 -15.01 -6.96
CA LEU A 318 14.38 -15.17 -7.17
C LEU A 318 14.01 -15.06 -8.65
N ARG A 319 14.72 -14.23 -9.41
CA ARG A 319 14.45 -13.96 -10.82
C ARG A 319 14.27 -15.23 -11.69
N PRO A 320 15.12 -16.28 -11.57
CA PRO A 320 14.92 -17.52 -12.31
C PRO A 320 13.62 -18.27 -11.99
N SER A 321 13.07 -18.07 -10.79
CA SER A 321 11.83 -18.71 -10.33
C SER A 321 10.58 -17.88 -10.65
N LEU A 322 10.74 -16.69 -11.24
CA LEU A 322 9.63 -15.83 -11.64
C LEU A 322 9.04 -16.30 -12.97
N SER A 323 7.70 -16.26 -13.08
CA SER A 323 6.96 -16.65 -14.28
C SER A 323 5.93 -15.60 -14.68
N GLY A 324 5.38 -15.72 -15.89
CA GLY A 324 4.40 -14.78 -16.43
C GLY A 324 4.99 -13.36 -16.56
N PRO A 325 4.24 -12.29 -16.23
CA PRO A 325 4.75 -10.92 -16.32
C PRO A 325 6.02 -10.66 -15.51
N LEU A 326 6.28 -11.44 -14.46
CA LEU A 326 7.46 -11.28 -13.62
C LEU A 326 8.74 -11.86 -14.24
N SER A 327 8.66 -12.70 -15.28
CA SER A 327 9.86 -13.23 -15.96
C SER A 327 10.63 -12.13 -16.69
N ALA A 328 9.99 -11.00 -17.02
CA ALA A 328 10.62 -9.83 -17.62
C ALA A 328 11.61 -9.10 -16.69
N LEU A 329 11.65 -9.46 -15.40
CA LEU A 329 12.64 -8.97 -14.43
C LEU A 329 13.95 -9.78 -14.46
N GLY A 330 13.98 -10.89 -15.20
CA GLY A 330 15.11 -11.83 -15.36
C GLY A 330 16.38 -11.18 -15.86
#